data_AF-A0A1S1DB10-F1
#
_entry.id   AF-A0A1S1DB10-F1
#
_cell.length_a   1.000
_cell.length_b   1.000
_cell.length_c   1.000
_cell.angle_alpha   90.00
_cell.angle_beta   90.00
_cell.angle_gamma   90.00
#
_symmetry.space_group_name_H-M   'P 1'
#
loop_
_entity.id
_entity.type
_entity.pdbx_description
1 polymer ?
#
loop_
_entity_poly.entity_id
_entity_poly.type
_entity_poly.pdbx_seq_one_letter_code
_entity_poly.pdbx_strand_id
1 'polypeptide(L)'
;MNNAQQNAQHDQDYYQQLEEERWHINHERCAAITQRFKERFNVDDYMALQLAIAESYAAEDPEDEEAVEWAKDLRDDIPTMTLDDKLFFLSRSMYTESSETCEELLRSLNIVTPYETQVYLGYSEEPNQKMIERAVSIHKENLKNGTETKKLNFRRKDGQYYLNEAQEEYVREVQLDNFAYEGERGSIELLRLVYDNERYPCLDDDQYEEINGFSWETINMEDYRAGRLLTFGDALPDGAIAPPHDRIEYLADLVKRGEIDVPTFWERIKTNSYVGTVEKFGPDGEQSFIITKKNWRQFVNYREERPNSESGTLWYCQFPEALGGDEFVDLMERTYNWRIADWEAWIDSLPNDWFAVNTEAVRAALDEYEYGVLGIDIVMVWGREIKRRRGK
;
A
#
# COMPACT_ATOMS: atom_id res chain seq x y z
N MET A 1 7.85 -56.25 11.32
CA MET A 1 7.12 -54.96 11.39
C MET A 1 5.74 -55.18 10.81
N ASN A 2 4.69 -54.75 11.51
CA ASN A 2 3.31 -54.82 11.00
C ASN A 2 3.01 -53.60 10.11
N ASN A 3 2.07 -53.70 9.16
CA ASN A 3 1.74 -52.62 8.20
C ASN A 3 1.49 -51.25 8.86
N ALA A 4 0.91 -51.21 10.07
CA ALA A 4 0.70 -49.96 10.81
C ALA A 4 2.00 -49.27 11.26
N GLN A 5 3.05 -50.03 11.59
CA GLN A 5 4.37 -49.48 11.95
C GLN A 5 5.15 -49.03 10.70
N GLN A 6 4.94 -49.68 9.56
CA GLN A 6 5.56 -49.27 8.28
C GLN A 6 4.92 -47.99 7.75
N ASN A 7 3.59 -47.86 7.82
CA ASN A 7 2.89 -46.64 7.43
C ASN A 7 3.27 -45.45 8.33
N ALA A 8 3.32 -45.65 9.66
CA ALA A 8 3.73 -44.58 10.57
C ALA A 8 5.18 -44.09 10.35
N GLN A 9 6.11 -45.00 10.01
CA GLN A 9 7.48 -44.62 9.66
C GLN A 9 7.54 -43.88 8.32
N HIS A 10 6.80 -44.35 7.32
CA HIS A 10 6.73 -43.69 6.01
C HIS A 10 6.12 -42.28 6.10
N ASP A 11 5.12 -42.08 6.97
CA ASP A 11 4.54 -40.76 7.22
C ASP A 11 5.56 -39.84 7.92
N GLN A 12 6.30 -40.35 8.92
CA GLN A 12 7.36 -39.58 9.57
C GLN A 12 8.50 -39.19 8.61
N ASP A 13 8.96 -40.13 7.80
CA ASP A 13 10.02 -39.88 6.82
C ASP A 13 9.56 -38.84 5.76
N TYR A 14 8.26 -38.84 5.40
CA TYR A 14 7.66 -37.84 4.51
C TYR A 14 7.63 -36.43 5.12
N TYR A 15 7.14 -36.28 6.36
CA TYR A 15 7.09 -34.97 7.02
C TYR A 15 8.49 -34.41 7.27
N GLN A 16 9.46 -35.26 7.62
CA GLN A 16 10.84 -34.83 7.80
C GLN A 16 11.47 -34.33 6.48
N GLN A 17 11.23 -35.02 5.36
CA GLN A 17 11.70 -34.54 4.05
C GLN A 17 11.04 -33.21 3.65
N LEU A 18 9.75 -33.05 3.95
CA LEU A 18 9.01 -31.83 3.67
C LEU A 18 9.54 -30.64 4.49
N GLU A 19 9.80 -30.84 5.78
CA GLU A 19 10.43 -29.83 6.66
C GLU A 19 11.82 -29.46 6.15
N GLU A 20 12.64 -30.44 5.75
CA GLU A 20 13.96 -30.18 5.17
C GLU A 20 13.88 -29.36 3.87
N GLU A 21 12.92 -29.67 2.97
CA GLU A 21 12.68 -28.88 1.75
C GLU A 21 12.28 -27.44 2.08
N ARG A 22 11.35 -27.25 3.01
CA ARG A 22 10.85 -25.94 3.45
C ARG A 22 11.95 -25.11 4.11
N TRP A 23 12.79 -25.74 4.93
CA TRP A 23 13.97 -25.12 5.51
C TRP A 23 14.92 -24.58 4.44
N HIS A 24 15.17 -25.38 3.38
CA HIS A 24 16.02 -24.94 2.26
C HIS A 24 15.42 -23.73 1.54
N ILE A 25 14.10 -23.73 1.31
CA ILE A 25 13.39 -22.59 0.70
C ILE A 25 13.51 -21.33 1.57
N ASN A 26 13.33 -21.46 2.88
CA ASN A 26 13.49 -20.36 3.83
C ASN A 26 14.92 -19.81 3.82
N HIS A 27 15.91 -20.67 3.67
CA HIS A 27 17.30 -20.25 3.54
C HIS A 27 17.56 -19.44 2.25
N GLU A 28 17.00 -19.87 1.11
CA GLU A 28 17.06 -19.12 -0.16
C GLU A 28 16.41 -17.74 -0.01
N ARG A 29 15.23 -17.70 0.60
CA ARG A 29 14.50 -16.46 0.88
C ARG A 29 15.29 -15.50 1.76
N CYS A 30 15.93 -15.96 2.83
CA CYS A 30 16.70 -15.11 3.74
C CYS A 30 17.76 -14.27 3.00
N ALA A 31 18.41 -14.87 1.99
CA ALA A 31 19.37 -14.14 1.16
C ALA A 31 18.68 -13.07 0.30
N ALA A 32 17.55 -13.41 -0.34
CA ALA A 32 16.82 -12.51 -1.21
C ALA A 32 16.16 -11.33 -0.46
N ILE A 33 15.55 -11.58 0.71
CA ILE A 33 14.85 -10.55 1.49
C ILE A 33 15.83 -9.53 2.09
N THR A 34 17.04 -9.96 2.48
CA THR A 34 18.09 -9.06 2.98
C THR A 34 18.45 -8.00 1.95
N GLN A 35 18.51 -8.36 0.67
CA GLN A 35 18.79 -7.41 -0.41
C GLN A 35 17.68 -6.35 -0.51
N ARG A 36 16.42 -6.74 -0.36
CA ARG A 36 15.28 -5.82 -0.39
C ARG A 36 15.30 -4.80 0.75
N PHE A 37 15.68 -5.19 1.95
CA PHE A 37 15.80 -4.22 3.04
C PHE A 37 16.91 -3.21 2.76
N LYS A 38 18.00 -3.62 2.12
CA LYS A 38 19.05 -2.68 1.70
C LYS A 38 18.61 -1.75 0.59
N GLU A 39 17.79 -2.23 -0.35
CA GLU A 39 17.42 -1.47 -1.55
C GLU A 39 16.13 -0.67 -1.41
N ARG A 40 15.18 -1.13 -0.59
CA ARG A 40 13.80 -0.59 -0.52
C ARG A 40 13.38 -0.13 0.87
N PHE A 41 13.83 -0.82 1.92
CA PHE A 41 13.38 -0.57 3.30
C PHE A 41 14.54 -0.26 4.24
N ASN A 42 15.50 0.54 3.76
CA ASN A 42 16.65 0.93 4.54
C ASN A 42 16.29 2.13 5.43
N VAL A 43 16.06 1.88 6.71
CA VAL A 43 15.74 2.93 7.68
C VAL A 43 16.88 3.95 7.82
N ASP A 44 18.13 3.55 7.66
CA ASP A 44 19.27 4.48 7.76
C ASP A 44 19.30 5.49 6.61
N ASP A 45 18.95 5.04 5.40
CA ASP A 45 18.84 5.94 4.23
C ASP A 45 17.69 6.95 4.44
N TYR A 46 16.59 6.51 5.04
CA TYR A 46 15.49 7.41 5.41
C TYR A 46 15.94 8.45 6.46
N MET A 47 16.65 8.03 7.51
CA MET A 47 17.18 8.96 8.52
C MET A 47 18.16 9.97 7.91
N ALA A 48 19.02 9.53 6.98
CA ALA A 48 19.94 10.39 6.27
C ALA A 48 19.20 11.42 5.38
N LEU A 49 18.12 11.01 4.70
CA LEU A 49 17.26 11.92 3.94
C LEU A 49 16.62 12.98 4.83
N GLN A 50 16.09 12.59 5.99
CA GLN A 50 15.45 13.50 6.94
C GLN A 50 16.44 14.53 7.49
N LEU A 51 17.67 14.11 7.80
CA LEU A 51 18.74 15.04 8.16
C LEU A 51 19.04 16.02 7.02
N ALA A 52 19.17 15.54 5.79
CA ALA A 52 19.44 16.41 4.64
C ALA A 52 18.34 17.45 4.41
N ILE A 53 17.06 17.07 4.58
CA ILE A 53 15.91 17.98 4.51
C ILE A 53 16.01 19.04 5.60
N ALA A 54 16.24 18.64 6.86
CA ALA A 54 16.37 19.58 7.97
C ALA A 54 17.55 20.56 7.75
N GLU A 55 18.69 20.05 7.27
CA GLU A 55 19.85 20.89 6.92
C GLU A 55 19.56 21.86 5.78
N SER A 56 18.75 21.47 4.78
CA SER A 56 18.34 22.39 3.71
C SER A 56 17.45 23.52 4.22
N TYR A 57 16.47 23.24 5.09
CA TYR A 57 15.62 24.28 5.67
C TYR A 57 16.43 25.27 6.52
N ALA A 58 17.33 24.76 7.37
CA ALA A 58 18.23 25.60 8.16
C ALA A 58 19.19 26.44 7.29
N ALA A 59 19.55 25.96 6.10
CA ALA A 59 20.40 26.71 5.17
C ALA A 59 19.62 27.78 4.39
N GLU A 60 18.34 27.55 4.11
CA GLU A 60 17.45 28.50 3.43
C GLU A 60 17.08 29.69 4.33
N ASP A 61 16.83 29.45 5.62
CA ASP A 61 16.61 30.51 6.62
C ASP A 61 17.48 30.31 7.88
N PRO A 62 18.73 30.81 7.88
CA PRO A 62 19.65 30.64 9.00
C PRO A 62 19.25 31.38 10.29
N GLU A 63 18.27 32.29 10.23
CA GLU A 63 17.76 33.02 11.39
C GLU A 63 16.56 32.33 12.05
N ASP A 64 16.04 31.25 11.43
CA ASP A 64 15.04 30.38 12.05
C ASP A 64 15.71 29.47 13.09
N GLU A 65 15.64 29.89 14.35
CA GLU A 65 16.22 29.15 15.48
C GLU A 65 15.65 27.73 15.60
N GLU A 66 14.37 27.50 15.24
CA GLU A 66 13.72 26.18 15.33
C GLU A 66 14.25 25.23 14.25
N ALA A 67 14.38 25.70 13.00
CA ALA A 67 14.94 24.91 11.91
C ALA A 67 16.41 24.54 12.16
N VAL A 68 17.21 25.49 12.67
CA VAL A 68 18.63 25.28 12.98
C VAL A 68 18.81 24.33 14.17
N GLU A 69 18.01 24.47 15.22
CA GLU A 69 18.03 23.56 16.38
C GLU A 69 17.63 22.14 15.96
N TRP A 70 16.55 21.99 15.17
CA TRP A 70 16.11 20.69 14.68
C TRP A 70 17.17 19.96 13.84
N ALA A 71 17.79 20.66 12.89
CA ALA A 71 18.86 20.08 12.07
C ALA A 71 20.06 19.64 12.92
N LYS A 72 20.38 20.39 13.98
CA LYS A 72 21.45 20.03 14.91
C LYS A 72 21.08 18.80 15.75
N ASP A 73 19.88 18.76 16.31
CA ASP A 73 19.41 17.63 17.12
C ASP A 73 19.44 16.33 16.30
N LEU A 74 18.93 16.34 15.07
CA LEU A 74 19.01 15.18 14.18
C LEU A 74 20.45 14.76 13.90
N ARG A 75 21.36 15.71 13.65
CA ARG A 75 22.78 15.43 13.38
C ARG A 75 23.46 14.74 14.57
N ASP A 76 23.16 15.19 15.77
CA ASP A 76 23.78 14.70 17.00
C ASP A 76 23.16 13.35 17.44
N ASP A 77 21.84 13.18 17.27
CA ASP A 77 21.12 12.01 17.76
C ASP A 77 21.20 10.79 16.83
N ILE A 78 21.03 10.97 15.50
CA ILE A 78 20.98 9.86 14.51
C ILE A 78 22.12 8.84 14.67
N PRO A 79 23.40 9.24 14.88
CA PRO A 79 24.50 8.28 15.05
C PRO A 79 24.37 7.36 16.26
N THR A 80 23.56 7.74 17.26
CA THR A 80 23.38 7.00 18.52
C THR A 80 21.99 6.39 18.68
N MET A 81 21.05 6.71 17.79
CA MET A 81 19.70 6.14 17.80
C MET A 81 19.73 4.62 17.62
N THR A 82 18.96 3.92 18.44
CA THR A 82 18.70 2.49 18.26
C THR A 82 17.79 2.26 17.05
N LEU A 83 17.66 1.00 16.59
CA LEU A 83 16.71 0.67 15.54
C LEU A 83 15.28 1.04 15.95
N ASP A 84 14.87 0.69 17.17
CA ASP A 84 13.55 1.04 17.72
C ASP A 84 13.28 2.56 17.70
N ASP A 85 14.28 3.38 18.05
CA ASP A 85 14.17 4.84 18.01
C ASP A 85 13.97 5.35 16.58
N LYS A 86 14.72 4.79 15.61
CA LYS A 86 14.59 5.14 14.18
C LYS A 86 13.23 4.72 13.61
N LEU A 87 12.75 3.52 13.93
CA LEU A 87 11.43 3.05 13.52
C LEU A 87 10.32 3.91 14.13
N PHE A 88 10.47 4.29 15.40
CA PHE A 88 9.53 5.21 16.04
C PHE A 88 9.52 6.58 15.35
N PHE A 89 10.71 7.15 15.07
CA PHE A 89 10.86 8.40 14.33
C PHE A 89 10.17 8.32 12.97
N LEU A 90 10.56 7.36 12.12
CA LEU A 90 10.02 7.15 10.77
C LEU A 90 8.49 7.08 10.79
N SER A 91 7.95 6.28 11.69
CA SER A 91 6.50 6.09 11.76
C SER A 91 5.73 7.34 12.18
N ARG A 92 6.38 8.27 12.91
CA ARG A 92 5.77 9.50 13.39
C ARG A 92 5.97 10.64 12.40
N SER A 93 7.13 10.77 11.76
CA SER A 93 7.39 11.79 10.75
C SER A 93 6.71 11.42 9.44
N MET A 94 7.08 10.28 8.86
CA MET A 94 6.70 9.89 7.49
C MET A 94 5.19 9.79 7.32
N TYR A 95 4.51 9.07 8.22
CA TYR A 95 3.08 8.84 8.09
C TYR A 95 2.26 10.11 8.38
N THR A 96 2.74 11.00 9.27
CA THR A 96 2.08 12.28 9.54
C THR A 96 2.22 13.24 8.37
N GLU A 97 3.40 13.26 7.72
CA GLU A 97 3.70 14.18 6.62
C GLU A 97 3.18 13.70 5.27
N SER A 98 3.04 12.38 5.08
CA SER A 98 2.73 11.77 3.77
C SER A 98 1.98 10.44 3.91
N SER A 99 0.87 10.43 4.66
CA SER A 99 0.05 9.23 4.90
C SER A 99 -0.36 8.53 3.60
N GLU A 100 -0.79 9.27 2.58
CA GLU A 100 -1.18 8.71 1.28
C GLU A 100 -0.04 7.92 0.61
N THR A 101 1.17 8.48 0.60
CA THR A 101 2.37 7.81 0.05
C THR A 101 2.76 6.58 0.87
N CYS A 102 2.63 6.64 2.21
CA CYS A 102 2.84 5.48 3.06
C CYS A 102 1.83 4.37 2.73
N GLU A 103 0.56 4.71 2.55
CA GLU A 103 -0.47 3.74 2.21
C GLU A 103 -0.24 3.14 0.82
N GLU A 104 0.09 3.93 -0.21
CA GLU A 104 0.50 3.40 -1.53
C GLU A 104 1.68 2.43 -1.42
N LEU A 105 2.71 2.78 -0.63
CA LEU A 105 3.85 1.90 -0.37
C LEU A 105 3.40 0.58 0.26
N LEU A 106 2.55 0.63 1.29
CA LEU A 106 2.07 -0.57 1.98
C LEU A 106 1.21 -1.45 1.07
N ARG A 107 0.32 -0.87 0.25
CA ARG A 107 -0.52 -1.63 -0.69
C ARG A 107 0.29 -2.37 -1.75
N SER A 108 1.43 -1.81 -2.15
CA SER A 108 2.38 -2.47 -3.06
C SER A 108 3.13 -3.66 -2.43
N LEU A 109 2.84 -4.04 -1.17
CA LEU A 109 3.35 -5.26 -0.52
C LEU A 109 2.42 -6.47 -0.70
N ASN A 110 1.42 -6.37 -1.59
CA ASN A 110 0.38 -7.38 -1.79
C ASN A 110 -0.41 -7.67 -0.51
N ILE A 111 -0.80 -6.63 0.22
CA ILE A 111 -1.61 -6.71 1.44
C ILE A 111 -2.73 -5.67 1.37
N VAL A 112 -3.84 -5.93 2.04
CA VAL A 112 -4.83 -4.90 2.41
C VAL A 112 -4.38 -4.27 3.71
N THR A 113 -4.26 -2.95 3.72
CA THR A 113 -3.75 -2.20 4.86
C THR A 113 -4.80 -2.12 5.98
N PRO A 114 -4.35 -1.91 7.24
CA PRO A 114 -5.26 -1.60 8.34
C PRO A 114 -6.19 -0.42 8.06
N TYR A 115 -5.68 0.65 7.45
CA TYR A 115 -6.49 1.80 7.07
C TYR A 115 -7.62 1.42 6.11
N GLU A 116 -7.32 0.71 5.02
CA GLU A 116 -8.34 0.25 4.06
C GLU A 116 -9.40 -0.63 4.72
N THR A 117 -8.99 -1.61 5.53
CA THR A 117 -9.89 -2.50 6.24
C THR A 117 -10.82 -1.73 7.17
N GLN A 118 -10.28 -0.87 8.03
CA GLN A 118 -11.08 -0.16 9.03
C GLN A 118 -12.02 0.85 8.38
N VAL A 119 -11.58 1.60 7.37
CA VAL A 119 -12.45 2.52 6.64
C VAL A 119 -13.60 1.77 5.97
N TYR A 120 -13.32 0.63 5.32
CA TYR A 120 -14.37 -0.21 4.73
C TYR A 120 -15.38 -0.72 5.78
N LEU A 121 -14.91 -1.18 6.94
CA LEU A 121 -15.78 -1.59 8.05
C LEU A 121 -16.63 -0.42 8.57
N GLY A 122 -16.04 0.76 8.69
CA GLY A 122 -16.75 1.99 9.08
C GLY A 122 -17.91 2.33 8.14
N TYR A 123 -17.76 2.11 6.83
CA TYR A 123 -18.82 2.31 5.86
C TYR A 123 -19.88 1.20 5.84
N SER A 124 -19.46 -0.05 6.03
CA SER A 124 -20.32 -1.23 5.86
C SER A 124 -21.11 -1.61 7.12
N GLU A 125 -20.63 -1.26 8.31
CA GLU A 125 -21.32 -1.55 9.56
C GLU A 125 -22.40 -0.52 9.90
N GLU A 126 -23.65 -0.97 10.06
CA GLU A 126 -24.72 -0.12 10.57
C GLU A 126 -24.44 0.32 12.02
N PRO A 127 -24.60 1.62 12.36
CA PRO A 127 -24.35 2.11 13.72
C PRO A 127 -25.25 1.41 14.75
N ASN A 128 -24.65 0.63 15.63
CA ASN A 128 -25.36 0.04 16.76
C ASN A 128 -25.56 1.07 17.90
N GLN A 129 -26.44 0.77 18.86
CA GLN A 129 -26.75 1.71 19.95
C GLN A 129 -25.54 2.18 20.76
N LYS A 130 -24.49 1.35 20.92
CA LYS A 130 -23.27 1.74 21.63
C LYS A 130 -22.46 2.78 20.84
N MET A 131 -22.38 2.63 19.51
CA MET A 131 -21.75 3.60 18.63
C MET A 131 -22.52 4.92 18.63
N ILE A 132 -23.85 4.85 18.55
CA ILE A 132 -24.73 6.03 18.64
C ILE A 132 -24.50 6.76 19.97
N GLU A 133 -24.46 6.04 21.09
CA GLU A 133 -24.20 6.63 22.41
C GLU A 133 -22.87 7.38 22.49
N ARG A 134 -21.81 6.81 21.92
CA ARG A 134 -20.49 7.45 21.84
C ARG A 134 -20.56 8.75 21.03
N ALA A 135 -21.16 8.70 19.84
CA ALA A 135 -21.31 9.87 18.98
C ALA A 135 -22.13 11.00 19.66
N VAL A 136 -23.22 10.65 20.36
CA VAL A 136 -23.99 11.63 21.14
C VAL A 136 -23.18 12.24 22.28
N SER A 137 -22.31 11.46 22.92
CA SER A 137 -21.41 11.98 23.96
C SER A 137 -20.42 12.99 23.40
N ILE A 138 -19.76 12.65 22.28
CA ILE A 138 -18.81 13.52 21.57
C ILE A 138 -19.52 14.82 21.15
N HIS A 139 -20.70 14.73 20.55
CA HIS A 139 -21.50 15.90 20.16
C HIS A 139 -21.79 16.84 21.33
N LYS A 140 -22.21 16.29 22.48
CA LYS A 140 -22.50 17.08 23.68
C LYS A 140 -21.25 17.76 24.24
N GLU A 141 -20.11 17.08 24.20
CA GLU A 141 -18.84 17.62 24.64
C GLU A 141 -18.35 18.74 23.72
N ASN A 142 -18.41 18.53 22.39
CA ASN A 142 -18.05 19.55 21.41
C ASN A 142 -18.94 20.80 21.49
N LEU A 143 -20.25 20.62 21.67
CA LEU A 143 -21.18 21.72 21.95
C LEU A 143 -20.83 22.48 23.23
N LYS A 144 -20.40 21.77 24.28
CA LYS A 144 -19.99 22.39 25.55
C LYS A 144 -18.67 23.15 25.40
N ASN A 145 -17.74 22.62 24.63
CA ASN A 145 -16.41 23.21 24.39
C ASN A 145 -16.43 24.31 23.32
N GLY A 146 -17.55 24.48 22.60
CA GLY A 146 -17.71 25.48 21.55
C GLY A 146 -17.04 25.13 20.22
N THR A 147 -16.56 23.88 20.08
CA THR A 147 -15.98 23.36 18.83
C THR A 147 -17.04 22.89 17.84
N GLU A 148 -18.30 22.81 18.27
CA GLU A 148 -19.44 22.50 17.42
C GLU A 148 -20.61 23.45 17.70
N THR A 149 -21.37 23.79 16.65
CA THR A 149 -22.54 24.69 16.74
C THR A 149 -23.85 24.06 16.27
N LYS A 150 -23.80 22.93 15.55
CA LYS A 150 -24.96 22.20 15.05
C LYS A 150 -25.74 21.63 16.24
N LYS A 151 -27.05 21.90 16.35
CA LYS A 151 -27.89 21.37 17.44
C LYS A 151 -28.70 20.19 16.94
N LEU A 152 -28.12 18.99 16.99
CA LEU A 152 -28.75 17.78 16.43
C LEU A 152 -29.90 17.25 17.30
N ASN A 153 -30.01 17.64 18.57
CA ASN A 153 -31.13 17.30 19.46
C ASN A 153 -31.44 15.79 19.56
N PHE A 154 -30.42 14.96 19.82
CA PHE A 154 -30.60 13.52 20.03
C PHE A 154 -31.60 13.20 21.15
N ARG A 155 -32.65 12.43 20.83
CA ARG A 155 -33.69 12.03 21.78
C ARG A 155 -33.67 10.53 21.99
N ARG A 156 -33.86 10.11 23.24
CA ARG A 156 -34.10 8.71 23.58
C ARG A 156 -35.60 8.44 23.72
N LYS A 157 -36.00 7.25 23.30
CA LYS A 157 -37.31 6.66 23.59
C LYS A 157 -37.07 5.20 23.99
N ASP A 158 -37.74 4.72 25.04
CA ASP A 158 -37.61 3.34 25.52
C ASP A 158 -36.15 2.86 25.74
N GLY A 159 -35.28 3.78 26.16
CA GLY A 159 -33.86 3.51 26.44
C GLY A 159 -32.93 3.57 25.21
N GLN A 160 -33.45 3.71 24.00
CA GLN A 160 -32.67 3.74 22.75
C GLN A 160 -32.73 5.11 22.07
N TYR A 161 -31.69 5.43 21.30
CA TYR A 161 -31.72 6.57 20.38
C TYR A 161 -32.40 6.16 19.07
N TYR A 162 -33.29 7.02 18.60
CA TYR A 162 -33.89 6.93 17.28
C TYR A 162 -33.42 8.13 16.49
N LEU A 163 -32.69 7.87 15.41
CA LEU A 163 -32.02 8.90 14.63
C LEU A 163 -32.94 9.40 13.52
N ASN A 164 -32.93 10.70 13.28
CA ASN A 164 -33.31 11.24 11.97
C ASN A 164 -32.09 11.24 11.03
N GLU A 165 -32.31 11.56 9.76
CA GLU A 165 -31.27 11.56 8.73
C GLU A 165 -30.01 12.36 9.12
N ALA A 166 -30.17 13.60 9.59
CA ALA A 166 -29.04 14.45 9.99
C ALA A 166 -28.29 13.93 11.24
N GLN A 167 -28.96 13.19 12.12
CA GLN A 167 -28.35 12.54 13.26
C GLN A 167 -27.64 11.25 12.86
N GLU A 168 -28.19 10.51 11.91
CA GLU A 168 -27.57 9.31 11.34
C GLU A 168 -26.30 9.67 10.59
N GLU A 169 -26.34 10.69 9.74
CA GLU A 169 -25.17 11.23 9.04
C GLU A 169 -24.05 11.60 10.02
N TYR A 170 -24.36 12.36 11.07
CA TYR A 170 -23.38 12.72 12.10
C TYR A 170 -22.81 11.50 12.84
N VAL A 171 -23.66 10.52 13.17
CA VAL A 171 -23.19 9.29 13.82
C VAL A 171 -22.25 8.52 12.89
N ARG A 172 -22.56 8.47 11.58
CA ARG A 172 -21.71 7.84 10.57
C ARG A 172 -20.39 8.57 10.38
N GLU A 173 -20.37 9.90 10.35
CA GLU A 173 -19.14 10.70 10.33
C GLU A 173 -18.25 10.36 11.52
N VAL A 174 -18.80 10.44 12.75
CA VAL A 174 -18.03 10.12 13.95
C VAL A 174 -17.56 8.66 13.96
N GLN A 175 -18.36 7.73 13.42
CA GLN A 175 -17.96 6.34 13.29
C GLN A 175 -16.76 6.22 12.34
N LEU A 176 -16.85 6.78 11.13
CA LEU A 176 -15.78 6.76 10.14
C LEU A 176 -14.49 7.37 10.68
N ASP A 177 -14.57 8.50 11.39
CA ASP A 177 -13.39 9.13 12.01
C ASP A 177 -12.70 8.20 13.02
N ASN A 178 -13.47 7.47 13.83
CA ASN A 178 -12.89 6.53 14.79
C ASN A 178 -12.24 5.33 14.09
N PHE A 179 -12.89 4.78 13.06
CA PHE A 179 -12.35 3.67 12.28
C PHE A 179 -11.08 4.07 11.51
N ALA A 180 -11.09 5.24 10.86
CA ALA A 180 -9.92 5.81 10.19
C ALA A 180 -8.76 5.96 11.17
N TYR A 181 -8.99 6.53 12.36
CA TYR A 181 -7.97 6.66 13.39
C TYR A 181 -7.39 5.31 13.87
N GLU A 182 -8.24 4.29 14.03
CA GLU A 182 -7.78 2.93 14.37
C GLU A 182 -6.97 2.31 13.22
N GLY A 183 -7.40 2.54 11.98
CA GLY A 183 -6.71 2.11 10.78
C GLY A 183 -5.34 2.74 10.60
N GLU A 184 -5.22 4.06 10.74
CA GLU A 184 -3.94 4.78 10.68
C GLU A 184 -2.93 4.23 11.69
N ARG A 185 -3.37 3.97 12.93
CA ARG A 185 -2.52 3.38 13.96
C ARG A 185 -2.01 1.99 13.58
N GLY A 186 -2.87 1.16 13.00
CA GLY A 186 -2.48 -0.15 12.49
C GLY A 186 -1.49 -0.03 11.33
N SER A 187 -1.72 0.90 10.40
CA SER A 187 -0.82 1.12 9.26
C SER A 187 0.54 1.65 9.69
N ILE A 188 0.60 2.51 10.71
CA ILE A 188 1.85 2.97 11.35
C ILE A 188 2.62 1.78 11.96
N GLU A 189 1.93 0.87 12.64
CA GLU A 189 2.54 -0.36 13.17
C GLU A 189 3.10 -1.23 12.04
N LEU A 190 2.31 -1.44 10.99
CA LEU A 190 2.72 -2.20 9.80
C LEU A 190 3.93 -1.58 9.11
N LEU A 191 3.97 -0.26 8.96
CA LEU A 191 5.10 0.46 8.39
C LEU A 191 6.39 0.22 9.18
N ARG A 192 6.33 0.21 10.52
CA ARG A 192 7.50 -0.14 11.35
C ARG A 192 7.99 -1.56 11.06
N LEU A 193 7.09 -2.52 10.93
CA LEU A 193 7.45 -3.91 10.60
C LEU A 193 8.13 -4.04 9.24
N VAL A 194 7.72 -3.22 8.26
CA VAL A 194 8.29 -3.21 6.92
C VAL A 194 9.73 -2.70 6.91
N TYR A 195 10.07 -1.76 7.81
CA TYR A 195 11.42 -1.18 7.93
C TYR A 195 12.28 -1.85 9.02
N ASP A 196 11.72 -2.78 9.78
CA ASP A 196 12.43 -3.55 10.80
C ASP A 196 13.32 -4.61 10.13
N ASN A 197 14.57 -4.23 9.88
CA ASN A 197 15.57 -5.07 9.24
C ASN A 197 16.18 -6.12 10.18
N GLU A 198 15.75 -6.24 11.43
CA GLU A 198 16.15 -7.32 12.34
C GLU A 198 15.07 -8.40 12.44
N ARG A 199 13.81 -8.06 12.13
CA ARG A 199 12.66 -8.96 12.13
C ARG A 199 12.43 -9.60 10.77
N TYR A 200 13.09 -10.73 10.50
CA TYR A 200 12.86 -11.56 9.30
C TYR A 200 12.07 -12.84 9.59
N PRO A 201 10.74 -12.79 9.66
CA PRO A 201 9.99 -14.03 9.81
C PRO A 201 9.90 -14.74 8.45
N CYS A 202 10.17 -16.03 8.45
CA CYS A 202 9.83 -16.96 7.38
C CYS A 202 8.51 -17.68 7.73
N LEU A 203 7.92 -18.42 6.80
CA LEU A 203 6.92 -19.43 7.14
C LEU A 203 7.58 -20.51 8.01
N ASP A 204 6.89 -21.00 9.05
CA ASP A 204 7.44 -22.09 9.85
C ASP A 204 7.52 -23.36 9.02
N ASP A 205 8.63 -24.10 9.10
CA ASP A 205 8.85 -25.29 8.26
C ASP A 205 7.77 -26.36 8.47
N ASP A 206 7.24 -26.47 9.69
CA ASP A 206 6.16 -27.40 10.06
C ASP A 206 4.75 -26.79 9.91
N GLN A 207 4.63 -25.55 9.42
CA GLN A 207 3.34 -24.89 9.23
C GLN A 207 2.46 -25.71 8.26
N TYR A 208 1.30 -26.13 8.74
CA TYR A 208 0.31 -26.87 7.94
C TYR A 208 -1.03 -26.12 7.81
N GLU A 209 -1.19 -25.00 8.51
CA GLU A 209 -2.36 -24.13 8.41
C GLU A 209 -2.00 -22.81 7.73
N GLU A 210 -3.00 -22.14 7.15
CA GLU A 210 -2.85 -20.77 6.66
C GLU A 210 -2.68 -19.81 7.84
N ILE A 211 -1.55 -19.12 7.94
CA ILE A 211 -1.28 -18.09 8.93
C ILE A 211 -1.20 -16.75 8.18
N ASN A 212 -2.00 -15.77 8.62
CA ASN A 212 -2.04 -14.43 8.02
C ASN A 212 -2.26 -14.42 6.48
N GLY A 213 -3.03 -15.38 5.96
CA GLY A 213 -3.37 -15.51 4.54
C GLY A 213 -2.37 -16.30 3.70
N PHE A 214 -1.29 -16.84 4.30
CA PHE A 214 -0.32 -17.66 3.60
C PHE A 214 -0.13 -19.03 4.27
N SER A 215 0.02 -20.06 3.46
CA SER A 215 0.62 -21.35 3.83
C SER A 215 1.60 -21.78 2.75
N TRP A 216 2.38 -22.83 3.00
CA TRP A 216 3.27 -23.43 2.00
C TRP A 216 2.54 -23.87 0.72
N GLU A 217 1.24 -24.17 0.83
CA GLU A 217 0.38 -24.62 -0.25
C GLU A 217 -0.29 -23.48 -1.01
N THR A 218 -0.48 -22.32 -0.37
CA THR A 218 -1.23 -21.19 -0.95
C THR A 218 -0.36 -20.01 -1.35
N ILE A 219 0.86 -19.88 -0.79
CA ILE A 219 1.75 -18.78 -1.10
C ILE A 219 2.29 -18.88 -2.53
N ASN A 220 2.44 -17.74 -3.21
CA ASN A 220 3.20 -17.68 -4.45
C ASN A 220 4.68 -17.98 -4.14
N MET A 221 5.09 -19.23 -4.40
CA MET A 221 6.41 -19.73 -4.06
C MET A 221 7.55 -19.01 -4.79
N GLU A 222 7.33 -18.58 -6.03
CA GLU A 222 8.32 -17.83 -6.80
C GLU A 222 8.61 -16.48 -6.13
N ASP A 223 7.55 -15.75 -5.82
CA ASP A 223 7.66 -14.45 -5.17
C ASP A 223 8.19 -14.58 -3.73
N TYR A 224 7.79 -15.63 -3.01
CA TYR A 224 8.28 -15.92 -1.67
C TYR A 224 9.80 -16.17 -1.65
N ARG A 225 10.30 -17.03 -2.55
CA ARG A 225 11.74 -17.31 -2.71
C ARG A 225 12.52 -16.07 -3.11
N ALA A 226 11.96 -15.23 -3.97
CA ALA A 226 12.55 -13.95 -4.38
C ALA A 226 12.45 -12.84 -3.32
N GLY A 227 11.91 -13.14 -2.12
CA GLY A 227 11.73 -12.18 -1.03
C GLY A 227 10.67 -11.11 -1.30
N ARG A 228 9.89 -11.20 -2.40
CA ARG A 228 8.90 -10.19 -2.83
C ARG A 228 7.74 -10.05 -1.88
N LEU A 229 7.26 -11.19 -1.36
CA LEU A 229 6.21 -11.22 -0.35
C LEU A 229 6.83 -11.07 1.02
N LEU A 230 6.38 -10.10 1.82
CA LEU A 230 6.75 -10.01 3.24
C LEU A 230 5.82 -10.91 4.04
N THR A 231 6.41 -11.86 4.75
CA THR A 231 5.74 -12.60 5.82
C THR A 231 5.90 -11.76 7.09
N PHE A 232 4.87 -11.68 7.94
CA PHE A 232 4.88 -10.80 9.13
C PHE A 232 4.96 -11.58 10.45
N GLY A 233 5.44 -12.83 10.40
CA GLY A 233 5.53 -13.74 11.54
C GLY A 233 4.16 -14.23 11.97
N ASP A 234 4.00 -14.45 13.28
CA ASP A 234 2.81 -15.06 13.86
C ASP A 234 1.51 -14.26 13.66
N ALA A 235 1.61 -12.94 13.46
CA ALA A 235 0.45 -12.06 13.30
C ALA A 235 0.76 -10.78 12.51
N LEU A 236 -0.10 -10.48 11.53
CA LEU A 236 -0.24 -9.15 10.94
C LEU A 236 -0.79 -8.15 11.99
N PRO A 237 -0.48 -6.84 11.92
CA PRO A 237 -1.16 -5.82 12.71
C PRO A 237 -2.69 -5.89 12.57
N ASP A 238 -3.42 -5.42 13.59
CA ASP A 238 -4.88 -5.39 13.53
C ASP A 238 -5.37 -4.59 12.31
N GLY A 239 -6.22 -5.21 11.49
CA GLY A 239 -6.74 -4.66 10.23
C GLY A 239 -5.92 -5.03 8.99
N ALA A 240 -4.67 -5.48 9.12
CA ALA A 240 -3.87 -5.89 7.97
C ALA A 240 -4.23 -7.31 7.53
N ILE A 241 -4.34 -7.53 6.21
CA ILE A 241 -4.79 -8.81 5.64
C ILE A 241 -3.97 -9.12 4.38
N ALA A 242 -3.52 -10.36 4.21
CA ALA A 242 -3.05 -10.81 2.91
C ALA A 242 -4.25 -11.24 2.04
N PRO A 243 -4.49 -10.59 0.89
CA PRO A 243 -5.56 -10.94 -0.03
C PRO A 243 -5.26 -12.26 -0.76
N PRO A 244 -6.30 -13.00 -1.18
CA PRO A 244 -6.17 -14.24 -1.95
C PRO A 244 -5.69 -14.03 -3.40
N HIS A 245 -5.81 -12.82 -3.94
CA HIS A 245 -5.39 -12.48 -5.31
C HIS A 245 -4.40 -11.33 -5.29
N ASP A 246 -3.57 -11.25 -6.34
CA ASP A 246 -2.59 -10.19 -6.49
C ASP A 246 -3.28 -8.84 -6.71
N ARG A 247 -2.90 -7.87 -5.87
CA ARG A 247 -3.29 -6.47 -6.04
C ARG A 247 -2.62 -5.86 -7.27
N ILE A 248 -3.33 -4.98 -7.96
CA ILE A 248 -2.76 -4.31 -9.14
C ILE A 248 -1.52 -3.47 -8.79
N GLU A 249 -1.52 -2.76 -7.65
CA GLU A 249 -0.37 -1.97 -7.20
C GLU A 249 0.87 -2.83 -6.93
N TYR A 250 0.69 -4.05 -6.42
CA TYR A 250 1.79 -5.00 -6.25
C TYR A 250 2.37 -5.46 -7.59
N LEU A 251 1.53 -5.88 -8.52
CA LEU A 251 1.98 -6.30 -9.85
C LEU A 251 2.65 -5.15 -10.61
N ALA A 252 2.11 -3.94 -10.50
CA ALA A 252 2.65 -2.72 -11.10
C ALA A 252 4.04 -2.38 -10.54
N ASP A 253 4.23 -2.51 -9.22
CA ASP A 253 5.53 -2.31 -8.58
C ASP A 253 6.57 -3.36 -9.04
N LEU A 254 6.20 -4.64 -9.13
CA LEU A 254 7.09 -5.70 -9.62
C LEU A 254 7.58 -5.45 -11.05
N VAL A 255 6.67 -5.10 -11.96
CA VAL A 255 7.03 -4.88 -13.36
C VAL A 255 7.81 -3.58 -13.55
N LYS A 256 7.48 -2.52 -12.78
CA LYS A 256 8.22 -1.24 -12.79
C LYS A 256 9.68 -1.43 -12.37
N ARG A 257 9.94 -2.32 -11.41
CA ARG A 257 11.29 -2.64 -10.91
C ARG A 257 12.02 -3.69 -11.76
N GLY A 258 11.40 -4.18 -12.84
CA GLY A 258 11.98 -5.19 -13.72
C GLY A 258 12.11 -6.56 -13.09
N GLU A 259 11.39 -6.83 -12.00
CA GLU A 259 11.42 -8.13 -11.32
C GLU A 259 10.58 -9.19 -12.05
N ILE A 260 9.55 -8.74 -12.77
CA ILE A 260 8.80 -9.55 -13.72
C ILE A 260 8.76 -8.82 -15.06
N ASP A 261 8.68 -9.57 -16.15
CA ASP A 261 8.51 -8.98 -17.48
C ASP A 261 7.04 -8.64 -17.77
N VAL A 262 6.81 -7.82 -18.81
CA VAL A 262 5.47 -7.40 -19.24
C VAL A 262 4.56 -8.60 -19.58
N PRO A 263 5.03 -9.65 -20.29
CA PRO A 263 4.22 -10.86 -20.51
C PRO A 263 3.75 -11.53 -19.21
N THR A 264 4.64 -11.68 -18.23
CA THR A 264 4.34 -12.28 -16.92
C THR A 264 3.35 -11.42 -16.14
N PHE A 265 3.51 -10.09 -16.16
CA PHE A 265 2.56 -9.14 -15.58
C PHE A 265 1.14 -9.33 -16.14
N TRP A 266 0.98 -9.39 -17.46
CA TRP A 266 -0.33 -9.58 -18.09
C TRP A 266 -0.95 -10.95 -17.79
N GLU A 267 -0.14 -12.01 -17.76
CA GLU A 267 -0.64 -13.35 -17.41
C GLU A 267 -1.12 -13.38 -15.95
N ARG A 268 -0.39 -12.74 -15.02
CA ARG A 268 -0.81 -12.63 -13.61
C ARG A 268 -2.07 -11.81 -13.43
N ILE A 269 -2.23 -10.70 -14.16
CA ILE A 269 -3.50 -9.95 -14.15
C ILE A 269 -4.65 -10.85 -14.54
N LYS A 270 -4.50 -11.57 -15.64
CA LYS A 270 -5.56 -12.42 -16.19
C LYS A 270 -5.93 -13.60 -15.28
N THR A 271 -4.94 -14.19 -14.61
CA THR A 271 -5.11 -15.46 -13.89
C THR A 271 -5.26 -15.31 -12.39
N ASN A 272 -4.75 -14.23 -11.80
CA ASN A 272 -4.62 -14.07 -10.36
C ASN A 272 -4.77 -12.64 -9.86
N SER A 273 -5.54 -11.77 -10.52
CA SER A 273 -5.81 -10.41 -10.04
C SER A 273 -7.31 -10.11 -10.01
N TYR A 274 -7.69 -9.17 -9.12
CA TYR A 274 -9.05 -8.66 -9.02
C TYR A 274 -9.54 -8.06 -10.34
N VAL A 275 -8.66 -7.42 -11.11
CA VAL A 275 -9.03 -6.69 -12.34
C VAL A 275 -8.90 -7.51 -13.62
N GLY A 276 -8.62 -8.81 -13.52
CA GLY A 276 -8.33 -9.69 -14.66
C GLY A 276 -9.45 -9.80 -15.71
N THR A 277 -10.68 -9.44 -15.36
CA THR A 277 -11.85 -9.48 -16.26
C THR A 277 -12.21 -8.12 -16.85
N VAL A 278 -11.49 -7.05 -16.50
CA VAL A 278 -11.82 -5.67 -16.86
C VAL A 278 -11.06 -5.25 -18.12
N GLU A 279 -11.69 -5.40 -19.29
CA GLU A 279 -11.06 -5.20 -20.60
C GLU A 279 -10.44 -3.81 -20.79
N LYS A 280 -11.03 -2.75 -20.21
CA LYS A 280 -10.53 -1.37 -20.35
C LYS A 280 -9.11 -1.16 -19.83
N PHE A 281 -8.65 -2.01 -18.90
CA PHE A 281 -7.28 -1.95 -18.36
C PHE A 281 -6.30 -2.91 -19.05
N GLY A 282 -6.79 -3.73 -19.99
CA GLY A 282 -5.98 -4.72 -20.69
C GLY A 282 -4.94 -4.12 -21.66
N PRO A 283 -4.18 -4.96 -22.37
CA PRO A 283 -3.09 -4.51 -23.27
C PRO A 283 -3.54 -3.53 -24.35
N ASP A 284 -4.75 -3.72 -24.88
CA ASP A 284 -5.36 -2.88 -25.92
C ASP A 284 -6.46 -1.96 -25.37
N GLY A 285 -6.55 -1.85 -24.04
CA GLY A 285 -7.57 -1.07 -23.35
C GLY A 285 -7.30 0.45 -23.40
N GLU A 286 -8.37 1.23 -23.30
CA GLU A 286 -8.31 2.70 -23.24
C GLU A 286 -7.53 3.22 -22.03
N GLN A 287 -7.52 2.45 -20.93
CA GLN A 287 -6.75 2.71 -19.71
C GLN A 287 -5.72 1.58 -19.51
N SER A 288 -5.00 1.17 -20.56
CA SER A 288 -4.02 0.10 -20.42
C SER A 288 -3.01 0.37 -19.30
N PHE A 289 -2.76 -0.63 -18.45
CA PHE A 289 -1.77 -0.54 -17.38
C PHE A 289 -0.33 -0.36 -17.87
N ILE A 290 -0.03 -0.79 -19.10
CA ILE A 290 1.31 -0.70 -19.67
C ILE A 290 1.27 0.20 -20.91
N ILE A 291 2.02 1.29 -20.83
CA ILE A 291 2.29 2.17 -21.97
C ILE A 291 3.48 1.61 -22.72
N THR A 292 3.36 1.51 -24.03
CA THR A 292 4.38 0.98 -24.95
C THR A 292 4.53 1.91 -26.15
N LYS A 293 5.55 1.66 -26.97
CA LYS A 293 5.70 2.34 -28.28
C LYS A 293 4.48 2.26 -29.19
N LYS A 294 3.61 1.25 -29.01
CA LYS A 294 2.44 1.04 -29.88
C LYS A 294 1.23 1.87 -29.46
N ASN A 295 1.05 2.11 -28.16
CA ASN A 295 -0.16 2.71 -27.62
C ASN A 295 0.06 4.10 -26.97
N TRP A 296 1.31 4.57 -26.78
CA TRP A 296 1.63 5.82 -26.06
C TRP A 296 0.79 7.04 -26.49
N ARG A 297 0.48 7.17 -27.79
CA ARG A 297 -0.27 8.31 -28.33
C ARG A 297 -1.64 8.50 -27.68
N GLN A 298 -2.25 7.42 -27.17
CA GLN A 298 -3.56 7.47 -26.52
C GLN A 298 -3.53 8.12 -25.13
N PHE A 299 -2.34 8.20 -24.51
CA PHE A 299 -2.14 8.72 -23.17
C PHE A 299 -1.56 10.13 -23.15
N VAL A 300 -1.37 10.75 -24.32
CA VAL A 300 -0.95 12.14 -24.40
C VAL A 300 -2.19 13.02 -24.37
N ASN A 301 -2.25 13.91 -23.37
CA ASN A 301 -3.31 14.90 -23.32
C ASN A 301 -2.99 16.03 -24.31
N TYR A 302 -3.81 16.15 -25.36
CA TYR A 302 -3.73 17.22 -26.34
C TYR A 302 -4.68 18.34 -25.94
N ARG A 303 -4.20 19.58 -25.95
CA ARG A 303 -5.08 20.76 -26.00
C ARG A 303 -4.97 21.43 -27.37
N GLU A 304 -5.36 20.72 -28.44
CA GLU A 304 -5.61 21.33 -29.77
C GLU A 304 -6.82 20.70 -30.48
N GLU A 305 -7.61 21.55 -31.15
CA GLU A 305 -8.69 21.13 -32.06
C GLU A 305 -8.17 20.48 -33.36
N ARG A 306 -6.87 20.60 -33.70
CA ARG A 306 -6.23 19.95 -34.87
C ARG A 306 -4.71 19.81 -34.72
N PRO A 307 -4.10 18.66 -35.07
CA PRO A 307 -2.64 18.53 -35.14
C PRO A 307 -2.05 19.38 -36.29
N ASN A 308 -0.95 20.08 -36.00
CA ASN A 308 -0.08 20.87 -36.92
C ASN A 308 -0.50 22.33 -37.21
N SER A 309 -1.01 23.09 -36.23
CA SER A 309 -1.24 24.54 -36.40
C SER A 309 -0.06 25.39 -35.93
N GLU A 310 0.38 26.35 -36.75
CA GLU A 310 1.36 27.37 -36.34
C GLU A 310 0.64 28.48 -35.56
N SER A 311 0.57 28.41 -34.23
CA SER A 311 0.26 29.60 -33.42
C SER A 311 0.96 29.61 -32.06
N GLY A 312 1.05 30.79 -31.43
CA GLY A 312 2.01 31.12 -30.38
C GLY A 312 1.42 31.35 -28.99
N THR A 313 0.68 30.39 -28.43
CA THR A 313 0.19 30.47 -27.05
C THR A 313 0.45 29.16 -26.30
N LEU A 314 1.10 29.27 -25.13
CA LEU A 314 1.46 28.23 -24.16
C LEU A 314 0.75 26.89 -24.38
N TRP A 315 1.50 25.96 -24.97
CA TRP A 315 1.09 24.63 -25.42
C TRP A 315 1.57 23.60 -24.43
N TYR A 316 0.68 22.90 -23.75
CA TYR A 316 1.08 21.86 -22.82
C TYR A 316 0.62 20.51 -23.36
N CYS A 317 1.57 19.70 -23.84
CA CYS A 317 1.36 18.29 -24.16
C CYS A 317 1.82 17.50 -22.93
N GLN A 318 0.87 17.16 -22.04
CA GLN A 318 1.20 16.42 -20.83
C GLN A 318 1.21 14.93 -21.15
N PHE A 319 2.40 14.34 -21.13
CA PHE A 319 2.58 12.91 -20.97
C PHE A 319 2.47 12.60 -19.48
N PRO A 320 1.87 11.47 -19.05
CA PRO A 320 1.53 11.30 -17.65
C PRO A 320 2.78 11.21 -16.77
N GLU A 321 2.63 11.59 -15.51
CA GLU A 321 3.60 11.35 -14.41
C GLU A 321 4.07 9.88 -14.35
N ALA A 322 3.31 8.98 -14.99
CA ALA A 322 3.60 7.56 -15.24
C ALA A 322 4.99 7.24 -15.80
N LEU A 323 5.68 8.17 -16.48
CA LEU A 323 7.08 7.92 -16.86
C LEU A 323 7.98 7.77 -15.64
N GLY A 324 7.71 8.52 -14.56
CA GLY A 324 8.59 8.62 -13.41
C GLY A 324 10.04 8.96 -13.75
N GLY A 325 10.85 9.24 -12.74
CA GLY A 325 12.31 9.14 -12.87
C GLY A 325 13.06 10.32 -13.50
N ASP A 326 12.42 11.46 -13.72
CA ASP A 326 13.10 12.71 -14.06
C ASP A 326 12.96 13.70 -12.88
N GLU A 327 13.96 14.57 -12.64
CA GLU A 327 13.79 15.68 -11.70
C GLU A 327 12.57 16.51 -12.11
N PHE A 328 11.88 17.14 -11.14
CA PHE A 328 10.68 17.95 -11.40
C PHE A 328 10.87 18.94 -12.57
N VAL A 329 12.07 19.49 -12.71
CA VAL A 329 12.44 20.41 -13.80
C VAL A 329 12.34 19.76 -15.19
N ASP A 330 12.81 18.53 -15.34
CA ASP A 330 12.80 17.79 -16.60
C ASP A 330 11.38 17.34 -16.95
N LEU A 331 10.60 16.88 -15.96
CA LEU A 331 9.17 16.58 -16.14
C LEU A 331 8.39 17.83 -16.62
N MET A 332 8.66 18.98 -16.00
CA MET A 332 8.04 20.26 -16.34
C MET A 332 8.47 20.74 -17.72
N GLU A 333 9.74 20.57 -18.09
CA GLU A 333 10.25 20.92 -19.42
C GLU A 333 9.53 20.13 -20.51
N ARG A 334 9.38 18.81 -20.34
CA ARG A 334 8.66 17.97 -21.31
C ARG A 334 7.18 18.30 -21.37
N THR A 335 6.53 18.43 -20.20
CA THR A 335 5.09 18.71 -20.09
C THR A 335 4.71 20.03 -20.76
N TYR A 336 5.59 21.03 -20.66
CA TYR A 336 5.26 22.39 -21.05
C TYR A 336 5.88 22.89 -22.35
N ASN A 337 6.88 22.18 -22.89
CA ASN A 337 7.57 22.63 -24.11
C ASN A 337 7.50 21.62 -25.27
N TRP A 338 7.28 20.32 -25.01
CA TRP A 338 7.32 19.32 -26.07
C TRP A 338 6.07 19.37 -26.96
N ARG A 339 6.29 19.25 -28.26
CA ARG A 339 5.26 18.99 -29.27
C ARG A 339 5.18 17.50 -29.55
N ILE A 340 4.16 17.08 -30.29
CA ILE A 340 3.99 15.68 -30.69
C ILE A 340 5.17 15.13 -31.49
N ALA A 341 5.80 15.94 -32.34
CA ALA A 341 7.01 15.53 -33.05
C ALA A 341 8.18 15.25 -32.09
N ASP A 342 8.28 15.98 -30.98
CA ASP A 342 9.32 15.76 -29.96
C ASP A 342 9.05 14.46 -29.19
N TRP A 343 7.78 14.20 -28.84
CA TRP A 343 7.35 12.91 -28.29
C TRP A 343 7.60 11.75 -29.24
N GLU A 344 7.30 11.89 -30.52
CA GLU A 344 7.59 10.88 -31.55
C GLU A 344 9.08 10.59 -31.65
N ALA A 345 9.92 11.62 -31.73
CA ALA A 345 11.37 11.48 -31.79
C ALA A 345 11.92 10.81 -30.54
N TRP A 346 11.43 11.18 -29.36
CA TRP A 346 11.82 10.55 -28.10
C TRP A 346 11.40 9.09 -28.04
N ILE A 347 10.13 8.77 -28.32
CA ILE A 347 9.65 7.39 -28.36
C ILE A 347 10.43 6.56 -29.39
N ASP A 348 10.71 7.09 -30.57
CA ASP A 348 11.51 6.38 -31.58
C ASP A 348 12.93 6.08 -31.10
N SER A 349 13.51 6.95 -30.26
CA SER A 349 14.85 6.76 -29.67
C SER A 349 14.95 5.64 -28.63
N LEU A 350 13.83 5.24 -28.01
CA LEU A 350 13.81 4.23 -26.94
C LEU A 350 14.02 2.80 -27.48
N PRO A 351 14.33 1.80 -26.63
CA PRO A 351 14.38 0.39 -27.04
C PRO A 351 13.04 -0.14 -27.57
N ASN A 352 13.05 -1.15 -28.46
CA ASN A 352 11.81 -1.68 -29.05
C ASN A 352 10.84 -2.30 -28.04
N ASP A 353 11.39 -2.83 -26.94
CA ASP A 353 10.71 -3.41 -25.79
C ASP A 353 10.46 -2.39 -24.66
N TRP A 354 10.67 -1.10 -24.92
CA TRP A 354 10.39 -0.04 -23.97
C TRP A 354 8.91 -0.05 -23.52
N PHE A 355 8.72 0.13 -22.22
CA PHE A 355 7.43 0.32 -21.60
C PHE A 355 7.51 1.27 -20.39
N ALA A 356 6.34 1.76 -19.97
CA ALA A 356 6.14 2.45 -18.69
C ALA A 356 4.84 1.94 -18.03
N VAL A 357 4.80 1.95 -16.70
CA VAL A 357 3.58 1.61 -15.94
C VAL A 357 2.68 2.84 -15.90
N ASN A 358 1.44 2.69 -16.36
CA ASN A 358 0.42 3.74 -16.31
C ASN A 358 -0.13 3.88 -14.88
N THR A 359 0.47 4.77 -14.09
CA THR A 359 0.08 5.01 -12.70
C THR A 359 -1.36 5.51 -12.57
N GLU A 360 -1.86 6.29 -13.53
CA GLU A 360 -3.27 6.74 -13.56
C GLU A 360 -4.22 5.56 -13.74
N ALA A 361 -3.91 4.63 -14.64
CA ALA A 361 -4.73 3.43 -14.81
C ALA A 361 -4.70 2.53 -13.57
N VAL A 362 -3.54 2.39 -12.91
CA VAL A 362 -3.41 1.64 -11.66
C VAL A 362 -4.29 2.25 -10.56
N ARG A 363 -4.24 3.58 -10.38
CA ARG A 363 -5.11 4.29 -9.43
C ARG A 363 -6.59 4.15 -9.78
N ALA A 364 -6.95 4.35 -11.05
CA ALA A 364 -8.33 4.19 -11.50
C ALA A 364 -8.85 2.76 -11.28
N ALA A 365 -8.01 1.73 -11.47
CA ALA A 365 -8.37 0.35 -11.20
C ALA A 365 -8.62 0.09 -9.71
N LEU A 366 -7.79 0.68 -8.85
CA LEU A 366 -7.98 0.62 -7.40
C LEU A 366 -9.31 1.26 -6.98
N ASP A 367 -9.51 2.53 -7.38
CA ASP A 367 -10.64 3.36 -6.97
C ASP A 367 -11.99 2.92 -7.54
N GLU A 368 -12.03 2.57 -8.82
CA GLU A 368 -13.28 2.26 -9.53
C GLU A 368 -13.67 0.79 -9.42
N TYR A 369 -12.74 -0.11 -9.06
CA TYR A 369 -12.97 -1.55 -9.14
C TYR A 369 -12.48 -2.33 -7.94
N GLU A 370 -11.17 -2.34 -7.63
CA GLU A 370 -10.63 -3.24 -6.62
C GLU A 370 -11.30 -3.03 -5.26
N TYR A 371 -11.52 -1.78 -4.81
CA TYR A 371 -12.22 -1.52 -3.54
C TYR A 371 -13.61 -2.16 -3.46
N GLY A 372 -14.35 -2.19 -4.56
CA GLY A 372 -15.68 -2.79 -4.62
C GLY A 372 -15.66 -4.31 -4.47
N VAL A 373 -14.60 -4.97 -4.97
CA VAL A 373 -14.47 -6.44 -4.93
C VAL A 373 -13.77 -6.91 -3.65
N LEU A 374 -12.78 -6.14 -3.16
CA LEU A 374 -12.02 -6.40 -1.94
C LEU A 374 -12.91 -6.45 -0.70
N GLY A 375 -14.04 -5.74 -0.69
CA GLY A 375 -14.95 -5.71 0.45
C GLY A 375 -15.41 -7.09 0.95
N ILE A 376 -15.59 -8.05 0.04
CA ILE A 376 -15.95 -9.43 0.40
C ILE A 376 -14.78 -10.13 1.11
N ASP A 377 -13.56 -9.97 0.58
CA ASP A 377 -12.36 -10.58 1.16
C ASP A 377 -12.01 -9.95 2.50
N ILE A 378 -12.17 -8.63 2.65
CA ILE A 378 -12.05 -7.94 3.94
C ILE A 378 -12.97 -8.62 4.95
N VAL A 379 -14.27 -8.72 4.68
CA VAL A 379 -15.23 -9.33 5.64
C VAL A 379 -14.90 -10.79 5.93
N MET A 380 -14.57 -11.58 4.91
CA MET A 380 -14.33 -13.01 5.07
C MET A 380 -13.02 -13.31 5.80
N VAL A 381 -11.92 -12.71 5.37
CA VAL A 381 -10.58 -12.98 5.92
C VAL A 381 -10.45 -12.34 7.30
N TRP A 382 -10.90 -11.10 7.46
CA TRP A 382 -10.92 -10.42 8.76
C TRP A 382 -11.75 -11.16 9.80
N GLY A 383 -12.94 -11.62 9.40
CA GLY A 383 -13.82 -12.40 10.27
C GLY A 383 -13.20 -13.73 10.72
N ARG A 384 -12.36 -14.37 9.89
CA ARG A 384 -11.58 -15.56 10.28
C ARG A 384 -10.47 -15.19 11.25
N GLU A 385 -9.74 -14.12 10.97
CA GLU A 385 -8.62 -13.68 11.81
C GLU A 385 -9.08 -13.27 13.22
N ILE A 386 -10.18 -12.53 13.35
CA ILE A 386 -10.79 -12.21 14.66
C ILE A 386 -11.12 -13.48 15.45
N LYS A 387 -11.68 -14.51 14.79
CA LYS A 387 -12.03 -15.77 15.48
C LYS A 387 -10.79 -16.50 15.96
N ARG A 388 -9.72 -16.52 15.16
CA ARG A 388 -8.43 -17.10 15.54
C ARG A 388 -7.85 -16.40 16.77
N ARG A 389 -7.82 -15.06 16.77
CA ARG A 389 -7.32 -14.25 17.90
C ARG A 389 -8.11 -14.46 19.19
N ARG A 390 -9.43 -14.65 19.11
CA ARG A 390 -10.30 -14.91 20.28
C ARG A 390 -10.20 -16.33 20.83
N GLY A 391 -9.61 -17.27 20.07
CA GLY A 391 -9.41 -18.66 20.48
C GLY A 391 -8.03 -18.94 21.11
N LYS A 392 -7.09 -18.00 20.97
CA LYS A 392 -5.84 -17.94 21.74
C LYS A 392 -6.08 -17.18 23.04
#